data_AF-A0A942B442-F1
#
_entry.id   AF-A0A942B442-F1
#
_cell.length_a   1.000
_cell.length_b   1.000
_cell.length_c   1.000
_cell.angle_alpha   90.00
_cell.angle_beta   90.00
_cell.angle_gamma   90.00
#
_symmetry.space_group_name_H-M   'P 1'
#
loop_
_entity.id
_entity.type
_entity.pdbx_description
1 polymer ?
#
loop_
_entity_poly.entity_id
_entity_poly.type
_entity_poly.pdbx_seq_one_letter_code
_entity_poly.pdbx_strand_id
1 'polypeptide(L)' 'MVLHVSRARSGARRLSEIAVLRRGPDGGVGVLTAWHADSGAGAGAGCLAELLRSRGRVGSRTAVGEPA' A
#
# COMPACT_ATOMS: atom_id res chain seq x y z
N MET A 1 -3.73 2.69 -0.41
CA MET A 1 -2.94 2.37 0.80
C MET A 1 -2.38 3.65 1.38
N VAL A 2 -2.12 3.70 2.68
CA VAL A 2 -1.47 4.82 3.38
C VAL A 2 -0.23 4.28 4.10
N LEU A 3 0.83 5.08 4.13
CA LEU A 3 2.06 4.80 4.86
C LEU A 3 2.16 5.82 6.00
N HIS A 4 2.13 5.35 7.24
CA HIS A 4 2.43 6.19 8.40
C HIS A 4 3.92 6.10 8.69
N VAL A 5 4.61 7.23 8.58
CA VAL A 5 6.04 7.36 8.86
C VAL A 5 6.21 8.27 10.07
N SER A 6 6.91 7.79 11.09
CA SER A 6 7.28 8.58 12.27
C SER A 6 8.74 9.03 12.19
N ARG A 7 9.13 9.93 13.09
CA ARG A 7 10.52 10.32 13.31
C ARG A 7 10.98 9.83 14.68
N ALA A 8 12.10 9.13 14.72
CA ALA A 8 12.77 8.78 15.97
C ALA A 8 13.41 10.03 16.60
N ARG A 9 13.78 9.95 17.87
CA ARG A 9 14.52 11.01 18.58
C ARG A 9 15.86 11.37 17.91
N SER A 10 16.47 10.43 17.19
CA SER A 10 17.66 10.64 16.36
C SER A 10 17.40 11.44 15.07
N GLY A 11 16.13 11.74 14.76
CA GLY A 11 15.73 12.38 13.50
C GLY A 11 15.54 11.43 12.33
N ALA A 12 15.87 10.14 12.49
CA ALA A 12 15.64 9.12 11.48
C ALA A 12 14.13 8.92 11.21
N ARG A 13 13.75 8.75 9.94
CA ARG A 13 12.39 8.39 9.55
C ARG A 13 12.22 6.87 9.68
N ARG A 14 11.15 6.42 10.35
CA ARG A 14 10.79 5.00 10.47
C ARG A 14 9.38 4.81 9.94
N LEU A 15 9.18 3.77 9.12
CA LEU A 15 7.83 3.32 8.78
C LEU A 15 7.18 2.73 10.04
N SER A 16 6.11 3.34 10.50
CA SER A 16 5.36 2.90 11.68
C SER A 16 4.21 1.97 11.30
N GLU A 17 3.54 2.25 10.17
CA GLU A 17 2.37 1.49 9.77
C GLU A 17 2.18 1.50 8.25
N ILE A 18 1.65 0.41 7.72
CA ILE A 18 1.04 0.33 6.40
C ILE A 18 -0.43 -0.03 6.60
N ALA A 19 -1.33 0.82 6.10
CA ALA A 19 -2.75 0.55 6.12
C ALA A 19 -3.33 0.49 4.70
N VAL A 20 -4.23 -0.46 4.48
CA VAL A 20 -5.01 -0.56 3.25
C VAL A 20 -6.31 0.21 3.43
N LEU A 21 -6.62 1.04 2.44
CA LEU A 21 -7.91 1.73 2.38
C LEU A 21 -8.89 0.86 1.60
N ARG A 22 -10.07 0.64 2.15
CA ARG A 22 -11.17 -0.07 1.50
C ARG A 22 -12.37 0.85 1.41
N ARG A 23 -13.03 0.87 0.25
CA ARG A 23 -14.34 1.50 0.14
C ARG A 23 -15.41 0.54 0.63
N GLY A 24 -16.26 1.02 1.53
CA GLY A 24 -17.48 0.36 1.97
C GLY A 24 -18.61 0.52 0.94
N PRO A 25 -19.69 -0.28 1.07
CA PRO A 25 -20.85 -0.21 0.18
C PRO A 25 -21.61 1.13 0.31
N ASP A 26 -21.44 1.83 1.41
CA ASP A 26 -21.97 3.16 1.71
C ASP A 26 -21.11 4.31 1.14
N GLY A 27 -20.04 3.99 0.42
CA GLY A 27 -19.08 4.98 -0.08
C GLY A 27 -18.07 5.46 0.97
N GLY A 28 -18.17 4.97 2.21
CA GLY A 28 -17.21 5.25 3.27
C GLY A 28 -15.84 4.64 2.98
N VAL A 29 -14.79 5.17 3.61
CA VAL A 29 -13.43 4.61 3.52
C VAL A 29 -13.05 4.01 4.87
N GLY A 30 -12.95 2.69 4.91
CA GLY A 30 -12.39 1.95 6.02
C GLY A 30 -10.86 1.84 5.92
N VAL A 31 -10.22 1.78 7.07
CA VAL A 31 -8.76 1.59 7.21
C VAL A 31 -8.53 0.22 7.82
N LEU A 32 -7.66 -0.58 7.19
CA LEU A 32 -7.26 -1.89 7.69
C LEU A 32 -5.74 -1.97 7.77
N THR A 33 -5.21 -2.06 9.00
CA THR A 33 -3.76 -2.19 9.22
C THR A 33 -3.25 -3.48 8.61
N ALA A 34 -2.33 -3.36 7.66
CA ALA A 34 -1.69 -4.48 6.98
C ALA A 34 -0.36 -4.84 7.63
N TRP A 35 0.33 -3.86 8.22
CA TRP A 35 1.55 -4.06 8.98
C TRP A 35 1.74 -2.89 9.96
N HIS A 36 2.21 -3.19 11.16
CA HIS A 36 2.62 -2.18 12.13
C HIS A 36 4.00 -2.54 12.69
N ALA A 37 4.80 -1.53 12.98
CA ALA A 37 6.21 -1.71 13.29
C ALA A 37 6.46 -2.42 14.63
N ASP A 38 5.47 -2.43 15.51
CA ASP A 38 5.56 -3.03 16.84
C ASP A 38 4.83 -4.38 16.96
N SER A 39 3.89 -4.69 16.04
CA SER A 39 3.09 -5.93 16.06
C SER A 39 3.22 -6.78 14.79
N GLY A 40 3.94 -6.31 13.78
CA GLY A 40 4.14 -7.03 12.53
C GLY A 40 2.91 -7.03 11.63
N ALA A 41 2.65 -8.15 10.95
CA ALA A 41 1.56 -8.26 9.99
C ALA A 41 0.18 -8.15 10.68
N GLY A 42 -0.71 -7.35 10.08
CA GLY A 42 -2.09 -7.17 10.53
C GLY A 42 -3.11 -7.82 9.60
N ALA A 43 -4.40 -7.67 9.94
CA ALA A 43 -5.51 -8.24 9.17
C ALA A 43 -5.55 -7.79 7.70
N GLY A 44 -4.95 -6.64 7.37
CA GLY A 44 -4.86 -6.13 5.99
C GLY A 44 -3.72 -6.71 5.16
N ALA A 45 -2.87 -7.59 5.70
CA ALA A 45 -1.67 -8.09 5.02
C ALA A 45 -1.98 -8.77 3.68
N GLY A 46 -3.04 -9.58 3.62
CA GLY A 46 -3.51 -10.21 2.39
C GLY A 46 -3.94 -9.19 1.33
N CYS A 47 -4.75 -8.20 1.73
CA CYS A 47 -5.18 -7.13 0.84
C CYS A 47 -4.00 -6.29 0.31
N LEU A 48 -2.99 -6.04 1.15
CA LEU A 48 -1.77 -5.34 0.73
C LEU A 48 -1.02 -6.16 -0.32
N ALA A 49 -0.87 -7.46 -0.11
CA ALA A 49 -0.21 -8.34 -1.08
C ALA A 49 -0.94 -8.36 -2.43
N GLU A 50 -2.27 -8.37 -2.44
CA GLU A 50 -3.08 -8.27 -3.66
C GLU A 50 -2.87 -6.94 -4.39
N LEU A 51 -2.87 -5.81 -3.66
CA LEU A 51 -2.59 -4.49 -4.22
C LEU A 51 -1.19 -4.38 -4.83
N LEU A 52 -0.19 -4.98 -4.18
CA LEU A 52 1.18 -4.98 -4.72
C LEU A 52 1.29 -5.85 -5.97
N ARG A 53 0.65 -7.03 -5.98
CA ARG A 53 0.60 -7.92 -7.16
C ARG A 53 -0.13 -7.27 -8.34
N SER A 54 -1.20 -6.52 -8.11
CA SER A 54 -1.93 -5.82 -9.17
C SER A 54 -1.13 -4.64 -9.74
N ARG A 55 -0.38 -3.93 -8.90
CA ARG A 55 0.49 -2.82 -9.32
C ARG A 55 1.63 -3.26 -10.24
N GLY A 56 2.18 -4.46 -10.02
CA GLY A 56 3.26 -5.03 -10.86
C GLY A 56 2.87 -5.33 -12.30
N ARG A 57 1.58 -5.26 -12.67
CA ARG A 57 1.08 -5.50 -14.04
C ARG A 57 1.02 -4.24 -14.90
N VAL A 58 1.20 -3.04 -14.33
CA VAL A 58 1.25 -1.75 -15.06
C VAL A 58 2.69 -1.45 -15.53
N GLY A 59 3.39 -2.48 -16.04
CA GLY A 59 4.79 -2.41 -16.47
C GLY A 59 5.02 -2.80 -17.92
N SER A 60 4.01 -3.31 -18.63
CA SER A 60 4.08 -3.56 -20.07
C SER A 60 3.19 -2.56 -20.80
N ARG A 61 3.62 -1.30 -20.84
CA ARG A 61 3.12 -0.39 -21.87
C ARG A 61 3.77 -0.87 -23.17
N THR A 62 3.01 -1.61 -23.97
CA THR A 62 3.33 -1.94 -25.35
C THR A 62 3.89 -0.68 -26.00
N ALA A 63 5.15 -0.75 -26.44
CA ALA A 63 5.70 0.28 -27.31
C ALA A 63 4.78 0.35 -28.53
N VAL A 64 4.18 1.52 -28.73
CA VAL A 64 3.37 1.85 -29.89
C VAL A 64 4.23 1.60 -31.12
N GLY A 65 3.75 0.74 -32.03
CA GLY A 65 4.35 0.61 -33.35
C GLY A 65 4.24 1.94 -34.09
N GLU A 66 5.37 2.46 -34.50
CA GLU A 66 5.49 3.60 -35.40
C GLU A 66 5.25 3.11 -36.85
N PRO A 67 4.30 3.67 -37.61
CA PRO A 67 4.16 3.33 -39.03
C PRO A 67 5.16 4.12 -39.88
N ALA A 68 5.79 3.42 -40.83
CA ALA A 68 6.47 4.00 -41.98
C ALA A 68 5.47 4.26 -43.13
#